data_AF-A0A929EUB9-F1
#
_entry.id   AF-A0A929EUB9-F1
#
_cell.length_a   1.000
_cell.length_b   1.000
_cell.length_c   1.000
_cell.angle_alpha   90.00
_cell.angle_beta   90.00
_cell.angle_gamma   90.00
#
_symmetry.space_group_name_H-M   'P 1'
#
loop_
_entity.id
_entity.type
_entity.pdbx_description
1 polymer ?
#
loop_
_entity_poly.entity_id
_entity_poly.type
_entity_poly.pdbx_seq_one_letter_code
_entity_poly.pdbx_strand_id
1 'polypeptide(L)'
;MNYLHQTEPSLDEQIDELEQEILKIDSRLASHIPSTLWISDLHGEGERFKSILRGRFGLIYQTCREVLHQSISDQRIRHLVQIIRKQSYTRSDQDEFSVHEIIGLLTQVIKFKMDHVEYEAEKAILPEYRQYILKLIAGEEIPGDLLKVERVARALVLNLCHTLKHVLLDRILVLGDIWDRGPQPDQIIRILSSRQYAPFVDIVLG
;
A
#
# COMPACT_ATOMS: atom_id res chain seq x y z
N MET A 1 -21.88 16.01 -48.87
CA MET A 1 -22.76 15.81 -47.71
C MET A 1 -22.42 14.42 -47.16
N ASN A 2 -21.34 14.30 -46.40
CA ASN A 2 -20.84 13.01 -45.90
C ASN A 2 -21.42 12.77 -44.52
N TYR A 3 -22.43 11.90 -44.43
CA TYR A 3 -22.84 11.33 -43.15
C TYR A 3 -21.83 10.23 -42.81
N LEU A 4 -21.05 10.46 -41.75
CA LEU A 4 -20.25 9.45 -41.09
C LEU A 4 -21.21 8.40 -40.50
N HIS A 5 -21.22 7.20 -41.06
CA HIS A 5 -21.76 6.04 -40.36
C HIS A 5 -20.89 5.80 -39.13
N GLN A 6 -21.38 6.19 -37.96
CA GLN A 6 -20.92 5.58 -36.71
C GLN A 6 -21.48 4.16 -36.73
N THR A 7 -20.63 3.18 -37.01
CA THR A 7 -20.92 1.77 -36.78
C THR A 7 -21.18 1.59 -35.28
N GLU A 8 -22.38 1.15 -34.92
CA GLU A 8 -22.68 0.76 -33.55
C GLU A 8 -21.71 -0.34 -33.12
N PRO A 9 -21.13 -0.25 -31.92
CA PRO A 9 -20.19 -1.25 -31.43
C PRO A 9 -20.87 -2.62 -31.40
N SER A 10 -20.12 -3.65 -31.78
CA SER A 10 -20.61 -5.03 -31.78
C SER A 10 -21.03 -5.47 -30.37
N LEU A 11 -21.89 -6.49 -30.27
CA LEU A 11 -22.33 -7.01 -28.97
C LEU A 11 -21.13 -7.42 -28.08
N ASP A 12 -20.08 -7.96 -28.70
CA ASP A 12 -18.84 -8.36 -28.03
C ASP A 12 -18.06 -7.13 -27.50
N GLU A 13 -17.96 -6.05 -28.30
CA GLU A 13 -17.34 -4.79 -27.85
C GLU A 13 -18.11 -4.14 -26.69
N GLN A 14 -19.45 -4.21 -26.71
CA GLN A 14 -20.29 -3.71 -25.62
C GLN A 14 -20.12 -4.54 -24.33
N ILE A 15 -19.95 -5.87 -24.47
CA ILE A 15 -19.67 -6.76 -23.34
C ILE A 15 -18.29 -6.45 -22.74
N ASP A 16 -17.26 -6.29 -23.59
CA ASP A 16 -15.90 -5.94 -23.15
C ASP A 16 -15.86 -4.57 -22.43
N GLU A 17 -16.61 -3.56 -22.93
CA GLU A 17 -16.74 -2.26 -22.27
C GLU A 17 -17.41 -2.36 -20.88
N LEU A 18 -18.48 -3.16 -20.78
CA LEU A 18 -19.17 -3.40 -19.52
C LEU A 18 -18.30 -4.17 -18.52
N GLU A 19 -17.51 -5.16 -18.98
CA GLU A 19 -16.55 -5.87 -18.14
C GLU A 19 -15.47 -4.93 -17.60
N GLN A 20 -14.93 -4.03 -18.43
CA GLN A 20 -13.99 -2.99 -18.01
C GLN A 20 -14.60 -2.03 -16.99
N GLU A 21 -15.86 -1.61 -17.19
CA GLU A 21 -16.56 -0.75 -16.22
C GLU A 21 -16.80 -1.46 -14.89
N ILE A 22 -17.25 -2.72 -14.89
CA ILE A 22 -17.44 -3.50 -13.67
C ILE A 22 -16.11 -3.65 -12.94
N LEU A 23 -15.04 -4.02 -13.64
CA LEU A 23 -13.70 -4.15 -13.05
C LEU A 23 -13.23 -2.83 -12.42
N LYS A 24 -13.50 -1.71 -13.10
CA LYS A 24 -13.17 -0.36 -12.60
C LYS A 24 -14.00 0.02 -11.38
N ILE A 25 -15.30 -0.31 -11.36
CA ILE A 25 -16.19 -0.06 -10.22
C ILE A 25 -15.78 -0.93 -9.02
N ASP A 26 -15.51 -2.21 -9.23
CA ASP A 26 -15.05 -3.14 -8.20
C ASP A 26 -13.73 -2.67 -7.60
N SER A 27 -12.77 -2.27 -8.44
CA SER A 27 -11.50 -1.68 -8.01
C SER A 27 -11.72 -0.40 -7.20
N ARG A 28 -12.66 0.48 -7.62
CA ARG A 28 -13.03 1.66 -6.86
C ARG A 28 -13.71 1.31 -5.54
N LEU A 29 -14.57 0.32 -5.47
CA LEU A 29 -15.20 -0.09 -4.20
C LEU A 29 -14.17 -0.70 -3.23
N ALA A 30 -13.22 -1.50 -3.73
CA ALA A 30 -12.14 -2.08 -2.96
C ALA A 30 -11.13 -1.04 -2.42
N SER A 31 -11.00 0.13 -3.06
CA SER A 31 -10.19 1.21 -2.52
C SER A 31 -10.79 1.86 -1.26
N HIS A 32 -12.12 1.78 -1.07
CA HIS A 32 -12.86 2.46 0.01
C HIS A 32 -13.08 1.61 1.27
N ILE A 33 -12.83 0.30 1.22
CA ILE A 33 -12.99 -0.55 2.40
C ILE A 33 -11.78 -0.35 3.31
N PRO A 34 -11.95 0.19 4.54
CA PRO A 34 -10.84 0.35 5.46
C PRO A 34 -10.24 -1.03 5.75
N SER A 35 -8.93 -1.14 5.54
CA SER A 35 -8.21 -2.40 5.67
C SER A 35 -8.12 -2.76 7.16
N THR A 36 -9.09 -3.53 7.63
CA THR A 36 -9.16 -4.01 9.01
C THR A 36 -8.50 -5.37 9.12
N LEU A 37 -7.45 -5.43 9.93
CA LEU A 37 -6.76 -6.65 10.29
C LEU A 37 -7.39 -7.27 11.53
N TRP A 38 -8.05 -8.41 11.36
CA TRP A 38 -8.65 -9.18 12.45
C TRP A 38 -7.65 -10.22 12.98
N ILE A 39 -7.40 -10.22 14.28
CA ILE A 39 -6.49 -11.17 14.93
C ILE A 39 -7.19 -11.76 16.14
N SER A 40 -7.48 -13.06 16.09
CA SER A 40 -7.90 -13.87 17.22
C SER A 40 -6.80 -14.86 17.62
N ASP A 41 -6.92 -15.47 18.80
CA ASP A 41 -6.08 -16.59 19.24
C ASP A 41 -4.57 -16.30 19.28
N LEU A 42 -4.22 -15.15 19.87
CA LEU A 42 -2.83 -14.73 20.06
C LEU A 42 -2.06 -15.66 21.01
N HIS A 43 -2.75 -16.17 22.04
CA HIS A 43 -2.21 -17.09 23.05
C HIS A 43 -0.80 -16.73 23.52
N GLY A 44 -0.50 -15.45 23.80
CA GLY A 44 0.82 -14.96 24.21
C GLY A 44 2.01 -15.29 23.28
N GLU A 45 1.79 -15.70 22.02
CA GLU A 45 2.83 -16.05 21.05
C GLU A 45 3.43 -14.81 20.36
N GLY A 46 4.27 -14.08 21.07
CA GLY A 46 4.86 -12.80 20.65
C GLY A 46 5.65 -12.85 19.33
N GLU A 47 6.48 -13.88 19.11
CA GLU A 47 7.22 -14.01 17.85
C GLU A 47 6.34 -14.36 16.65
N ARG A 48 5.29 -15.17 16.84
CA ARG A 48 4.28 -15.45 15.82
C ARG A 48 3.55 -14.16 15.46
N PHE A 49 3.09 -13.41 16.45
CA PHE A 49 2.45 -12.11 16.26
C PHE A 49 3.34 -11.11 15.51
N LYS A 50 4.62 -11.03 15.87
CA LYS A 50 5.61 -10.18 15.18
C LYS A 50 5.86 -10.64 13.74
N SER A 51 5.85 -11.95 13.47
CA SER A 51 5.98 -12.50 12.11
C SER A 51 4.76 -12.14 11.26
N ILE A 52 3.57 -12.30 11.85
CA ILE A 52 2.28 -11.93 11.28
C ILE A 52 2.26 -10.43 10.89
N LEU A 53 2.63 -9.54 11.82
CA LEU A 53 2.68 -8.10 11.57
C LEU A 53 3.76 -7.69 10.58
N ARG A 54 4.93 -8.34 10.59
CA ARG A 54 5.96 -8.14 9.55
C ARG A 54 5.47 -8.61 8.18
N GLY A 55 4.67 -9.67 8.16
CA GLY A 55 3.98 -10.23 6.99
C GLY A 55 2.97 -9.27 6.36
N ARG A 56 2.28 -8.47 7.18
CA ARG A 56 1.08 -7.70 6.79
C ARG A 56 0.16 -8.49 5.86
N PHE A 57 -0.04 -9.77 6.19
CA PHE A 57 -0.99 -10.73 5.61
C PHE A 57 -1.06 -10.84 4.08
N GLY A 58 0.00 -10.42 3.39
CA GLY A 58 -0.06 -10.31 1.93
C GLY A 58 -0.89 -9.12 1.45
N LEU A 59 -1.38 -8.24 2.33
CA LEU A 59 -2.14 -7.03 1.97
C LEU A 59 -1.33 -6.12 1.04
N ILE A 60 -0.05 -5.89 1.35
CA ILE A 60 0.85 -5.12 0.46
C ILE A 60 0.91 -5.77 -0.92
N TYR A 61 1.07 -7.10 -0.97
CA TYR A 61 1.15 -7.83 -2.24
C TYR A 61 -0.19 -7.82 -2.98
N GLN A 62 -1.30 -8.03 -2.28
CA GLN A 62 -2.66 -8.02 -2.82
C GLN A 62 -2.98 -6.66 -3.42
N THR A 63 -2.77 -5.57 -2.69
CA THR A 63 -3.02 -4.22 -3.21
C THR A 63 -2.06 -3.86 -4.33
N CYS A 64 -0.76 -4.20 -4.23
CA CYS A 64 0.16 -3.98 -5.35
C CYS A 64 -0.27 -4.77 -6.59
N ARG A 65 -0.72 -6.02 -6.44
CA ARG A 65 -1.19 -6.84 -7.55
C ARG A 65 -2.49 -6.29 -8.13
N GLU A 66 -3.45 -5.93 -7.30
CA GLU A 66 -4.69 -5.29 -7.72
C GLU A 66 -4.43 -4.04 -8.57
N VAL A 67 -3.53 -3.17 -8.13
CA VAL A 67 -3.24 -1.91 -8.83
C VAL A 67 -2.30 -2.07 -10.03
N LEU A 68 -1.33 -2.99 -9.95
CA LEU A 68 -0.19 -3.03 -10.88
C LEU A 68 -0.16 -4.26 -11.80
N HIS A 69 -1.08 -5.22 -11.67
CA HIS A 69 -1.08 -6.46 -12.47
C HIS A 69 -1.13 -6.23 -13.99
N GLN A 70 -1.72 -5.12 -14.44
CA GLN A 70 -1.77 -4.75 -15.85
C GLN A 70 -0.49 -4.03 -16.32
N SER A 71 0.31 -3.48 -15.40
CA SER A 71 1.47 -2.64 -15.70
C SER A 71 2.80 -3.40 -15.61
N ILE A 72 2.93 -4.34 -14.68
CA ILE A 72 4.17 -5.08 -14.42
C ILE A 72 3.90 -6.55 -14.07
N SER A 73 4.91 -7.41 -14.27
CA SER A 73 4.79 -8.84 -13.97
C SER A 73 4.76 -9.14 -12.47
N ASP A 74 4.19 -10.30 -12.11
CA ASP A 74 4.14 -10.78 -10.71
C ASP A 74 5.53 -10.89 -10.06
N GLN A 75 6.59 -11.17 -10.83
CA GLN A 75 7.96 -11.20 -10.33
C GLN A 75 8.43 -9.80 -9.89
N ARG A 76 8.16 -8.79 -10.72
CA ARG A 76 8.48 -7.39 -10.44
C ARG A 76 7.67 -6.89 -9.25
N ILE A 77 6.39 -7.25 -9.16
CA ILE A 77 5.53 -6.97 -7.99
C ILE A 77 6.16 -7.56 -6.72
N ARG A 78 6.61 -8.82 -6.75
CA ARG A 78 7.30 -9.43 -5.60
C ARG A 78 8.54 -8.65 -5.19
N HIS A 79 9.35 -8.20 -6.14
CA HIS A 79 10.55 -7.40 -5.85
C HIS A 79 10.19 -6.03 -5.25
N LEU A 80 9.21 -5.33 -5.80
CA LEU A 80 8.68 -4.07 -5.24
C LEU A 80 8.17 -4.27 -3.80
N VAL A 81 7.42 -5.35 -3.55
CA VAL A 81 6.93 -5.70 -2.22
C VAL A 81 8.09 -5.95 -1.25
N GLN A 82 9.21 -6.53 -1.70
CA GLN A 82 10.39 -6.70 -0.86
C GLN A 82 11.03 -5.36 -0.47
N ILE A 83 11.14 -4.41 -1.42
CA ILE A 83 11.63 -3.04 -1.18
C ILE A 83 10.75 -2.34 -0.14
N ILE A 84 9.42 -2.40 -0.31
CA ILE A 84 8.45 -1.83 0.63
C ILE A 84 8.65 -2.46 2.02
N ARG A 85 8.66 -3.78 2.11
CA ARG A 85 8.77 -4.50 3.40
C ARG A 85 10.05 -4.17 4.13
N LYS A 86 11.19 -4.26 3.46
CA LYS A 86 12.52 -3.99 4.04
C LYS A 86 12.74 -2.51 4.36
N GLN A 87 11.98 -1.59 3.75
CA GLN A 87 12.29 -0.16 3.77
C GLN A 87 13.77 0.07 3.46
N SER A 88 14.22 -0.56 2.37
CA SER A 88 15.58 -0.45 1.87
C SER A 88 15.51 -0.34 0.37
N TYR A 89 16.23 0.63 -0.16
CA TYR A 89 16.45 0.82 -1.58
C TYR A 89 17.94 0.98 -1.81
N THR A 90 18.48 0.17 -2.72
CA THR A 90 19.90 0.05 -3.00
C THR A 90 20.17 0.17 -4.49
N ARG A 91 21.43 0.40 -4.85
CA ARG A 91 21.81 0.51 -6.26
C ARG A 91 21.60 -0.78 -7.04
N SER A 92 21.69 -1.96 -6.41
CA SER A 92 21.34 -3.23 -7.07
C SER A 92 19.85 -3.34 -7.42
N ASP A 93 18.97 -2.58 -6.75
CA ASP A 93 17.57 -2.50 -7.15
C ASP A 93 17.40 -1.70 -8.45
N GLN A 94 18.39 -0.88 -8.85
CA GLN A 94 18.39 -0.17 -10.15
C GLN A 94 18.49 -1.09 -11.35
N ASP A 95 19.01 -2.30 -11.14
CA ASP A 95 19.12 -3.32 -12.19
C ASP A 95 17.73 -3.90 -12.55
N GLU A 96 16.77 -3.86 -11.60
CA GLU A 96 15.39 -4.35 -11.79
C GLU A 96 14.37 -3.22 -12.03
N PHE A 97 14.59 -2.05 -11.40
CA PHE A 97 13.73 -0.88 -11.51
C PHE A 97 14.52 0.42 -11.48
N SER A 98 14.20 1.34 -12.39
CA SER A 98 14.72 2.72 -12.25
C SER A 98 14.12 3.41 -11.00
N VAL A 99 14.83 4.39 -10.44
CA VAL A 99 14.32 5.23 -9.33
C VAL A 99 12.95 5.82 -9.67
N HIS A 100 12.83 6.36 -10.89
CA HIS A 100 11.60 6.98 -11.38
C HIS A 100 10.45 5.98 -11.44
N GLU A 101 10.74 4.75 -11.90
CA GLU A 101 9.75 3.69 -11.98
C GLU A 101 9.26 3.28 -10.58
N ILE A 102 10.16 3.10 -9.61
CA ILE A 102 9.75 2.79 -8.22
C ILE A 102 8.87 3.91 -7.66
N ILE A 103 9.28 5.16 -7.83
CA ILE A 103 8.51 6.32 -7.35
C ILE A 103 7.11 6.32 -8.00
N GLY A 104 7.03 6.11 -9.31
CA GLY A 104 5.77 6.05 -10.04
C GLY A 104 4.86 4.93 -9.53
N LEU A 105 5.39 3.72 -9.41
CA LEU A 105 4.64 2.55 -8.94
C LEU A 105 4.13 2.74 -7.50
N LEU A 106 4.99 3.23 -6.60
CA LEU A 106 4.58 3.51 -5.21
C LEU A 106 3.51 4.60 -5.16
N THR A 107 3.67 5.67 -5.94
CA THR A 107 2.71 6.77 -6.01
C THR A 107 1.36 6.30 -6.54
N GLN A 108 1.33 5.45 -7.55
CA GLN A 108 0.10 4.87 -8.10
C GLN A 108 -0.66 4.06 -7.05
N VAL A 109 0.03 3.21 -6.29
CA VAL A 109 -0.59 2.40 -5.21
C VAL A 109 -1.08 3.29 -4.06
N ILE A 110 -0.30 4.32 -3.68
CA ILE A 110 -0.71 5.28 -2.65
C ILE A 110 -1.95 6.03 -3.10
N LYS A 111 -1.96 6.56 -4.34
CA LYS A 111 -3.09 7.30 -4.91
C LYS A 111 -4.35 6.45 -4.96
N PHE A 112 -4.23 5.19 -5.38
CA PHE A 112 -5.35 4.24 -5.40
C PHE A 112 -6.06 4.15 -4.03
N LYS A 113 -5.31 4.17 -2.92
CA LYS A 113 -5.88 4.12 -1.58
C LYS A 113 -6.23 5.49 -0.98
N MET A 114 -5.58 6.56 -1.44
CA MET A 114 -5.78 7.92 -0.93
C MET A 114 -6.84 8.72 -1.66
N ASP A 115 -7.43 8.20 -2.75
CA ASP A 115 -8.31 8.95 -3.68
C ASP A 115 -9.48 9.67 -2.97
N HIS A 116 -9.81 9.30 -1.72
CA HIS A 116 -10.84 9.95 -0.91
C HIS A 116 -10.47 10.18 0.58
N VAL A 117 -9.19 10.09 0.96
CA VAL A 117 -8.77 10.10 2.38
C VAL A 117 -7.74 11.20 2.67
N GLU A 118 -8.18 12.44 2.56
CA GLU A 118 -7.36 13.65 2.82
C GLU A 118 -6.82 13.68 4.27
N TYR A 119 -7.59 13.15 5.22
CA TYR A 119 -7.24 13.10 6.65
C TYR A 119 -6.13 12.08 6.99
N GLU A 120 -6.00 10.99 6.22
CA GLU A 120 -4.96 9.98 6.47
C GLU A 120 -3.59 10.43 5.93
N ALA A 121 -3.57 11.37 4.97
CA ALA A 121 -2.34 12.01 4.50
C ALA A 121 -1.59 12.73 5.64
N GLU A 122 -2.32 13.33 6.59
CA GLU A 122 -1.74 14.03 7.73
C GLU A 122 -0.99 13.10 8.67
N LYS A 123 -1.53 11.91 8.91
CA LYS A 123 -0.97 10.90 9.82
C LYS A 123 0.10 10.02 9.15
N ALA A 124 -0.11 9.65 7.89
CA ALA A 124 0.73 8.68 7.18
C ALA A 124 2.04 9.28 6.65
N ILE A 125 2.03 10.57 6.29
CA ILE A 125 3.15 11.23 5.62
C ILE A 125 3.99 12.01 6.63
N LEU A 126 5.32 11.80 6.57
CA LEU A 126 6.26 12.55 7.40
C LEU A 126 6.26 14.05 7.00
N PRO A 127 6.25 14.99 7.98
CA PRO A 127 6.10 16.43 7.69
C PRO A 127 7.11 16.98 6.69
N GLU A 128 8.37 16.53 6.76
CA GLU A 128 9.47 16.95 5.88
C GLU A 128 9.25 16.54 4.42
N TYR A 129 8.54 15.44 4.16
CA TYR A 129 8.31 14.89 2.82
C TYR A 129 6.90 15.16 2.31
N ARG A 130 6.05 15.78 3.12
CA ARG A 130 4.63 16.05 2.82
C ARG A 130 4.44 16.73 1.49
N GLN A 131 5.13 17.84 1.27
CA GLN A 131 5.00 18.61 0.03
C GLN A 131 5.38 17.78 -1.21
N TYR A 132 6.46 16.99 -1.12
CA TYR A 132 6.93 16.17 -2.24
C TYR A 132 5.97 15.02 -2.55
N ILE A 133 5.47 14.33 -1.52
CA ILE A 133 4.56 13.20 -1.70
C ILE A 133 3.19 13.67 -2.21
N LEU A 134 2.66 14.79 -1.69
CA LEU A 134 1.40 15.36 -2.18
C LEU A 134 1.51 15.80 -3.65
N LYS A 135 2.64 16.41 -4.04
CA LYS A 135 2.91 16.74 -5.46
C LYS A 135 2.89 15.50 -6.35
N LEU A 136 3.57 14.43 -5.93
CA LEU A 136 3.57 13.16 -6.66
C LEU A 136 2.15 12.59 -6.81
N ILE A 137 1.35 12.59 -5.74
CA ILE A 137 -0.05 12.11 -5.75
C ILE A 137 -0.91 12.97 -6.70
N ALA A 138 -0.66 14.28 -6.75
CA ALA A 138 -1.29 15.21 -7.68
C ALA A 138 -0.87 15.01 -9.15
N GLY A 139 0.13 14.15 -9.41
CA GLY A 139 0.64 13.86 -10.74
C GLY A 139 1.76 14.81 -11.20
N GLU A 140 2.31 15.63 -10.30
CA GLU A 140 3.49 16.44 -10.60
C GLU A 140 4.75 15.58 -10.60
N GLU A 141 5.63 15.82 -11.58
CA GLU A 141 6.93 15.17 -11.62
C GLU A 141 7.92 15.85 -10.69
N ILE A 142 8.80 15.05 -10.09
CA ILE A 142 9.95 15.57 -9.34
C ILE A 142 11.05 15.93 -10.33
N PRO A 143 11.68 17.11 -10.20
CA PRO A 143 12.82 17.50 -11.04
C PRO A 143 13.87 16.39 -11.10
N GLY A 144 14.17 15.89 -12.29
CA GLY A 144 15.06 14.74 -12.49
C GLY A 144 16.46 14.94 -11.88
N ASP A 145 16.93 16.19 -11.79
CA ASP A 145 18.22 16.52 -11.17
C ASP A 145 18.27 16.20 -9.67
N LEU A 146 17.13 16.30 -8.96
CA LEU A 146 17.05 15.91 -7.54
C LEU A 146 17.19 14.40 -7.38
N LEU A 147 16.65 13.63 -8.33
CA LEU A 147 16.68 12.17 -8.31
C LEU A 147 18.04 11.58 -8.72
N LYS A 148 18.91 12.37 -9.37
CA LYS A 148 20.32 11.99 -9.60
C LYS A 148 21.13 11.88 -8.31
N VAL A 149 20.73 12.59 -7.26
CA VAL A 149 21.39 12.51 -5.96
C VAL A 149 20.88 11.27 -5.23
N GLU A 150 21.70 10.21 -5.17
CA GLU A 150 21.33 8.90 -4.62
C GLU A 150 20.71 8.99 -3.22
N ARG A 151 21.26 9.84 -2.34
CA ARG A 151 20.73 10.07 -0.99
C ARG A 151 19.29 10.60 -1.01
N VAL A 152 18.98 11.53 -1.93
CA VAL A 152 17.66 12.15 -2.06
C VAL A 152 16.67 11.15 -2.64
N ALA A 153 17.04 10.47 -3.73
CA ALA A 153 16.24 9.41 -4.34
C ALA A 153 15.89 8.31 -3.32
N ARG A 154 16.90 7.81 -2.59
CA ARG A 154 16.72 6.80 -1.55
C ARG A 154 15.80 7.31 -0.44
N ALA A 155 16.03 8.52 0.07
CA ALA A 155 15.18 9.09 1.12
C ALA A 155 13.72 9.17 0.66
N LEU A 156 13.46 9.64 -0.55
CA LEU A 156 12.11 9.73 -1.10
C LEU A 156 11.44 8.36 -1.25
N VAL A 157 12.13 7.36 -1.82
CA VAL A 157 11.61 5.99 -1.95
C VAL A 157 11.25 5.41 -0.58
N LEU A 158 12.10 5.60 0.43
CA LEU A 158 11.83 5.12 1.78
C LEU A 158 10.61 5.79 2.41
N ASN A 159 10.42 7.09 2.16
CA ASN A 159 9.26 7.84 2.64
C ASN A 159 7.97 7.44 1.92
N LEU A 160 8.02 7.13 0.62
CA LEU A 160 6.89 6.54 -0.10
C LEU A 160 6.54 5.16 0.43
N CYS A 161 7.53 4.29 0.67
CA CYS A 161 7.32 2.99 1.30
C CYS A 161 6.71 3.12 2.70
N HIS A 162 7.13 4.11 3.49
CA HIS A 162 6.54 4.42 4.79
C HIS A 162 5.07 4.85 4.64
N THR A 163 4.80 5.80 3.74
CA THR A 163 3.46 6.32 3.48
C THR A 163 2.51 5.21 3.05
N LEU A 164 2.91 4.43 2.05
CA LEU A 164 2.13 3.28 1.55
C LEU A 164 1.83 2.29 2.68
N LYS A 165 2.81 2.00 3.54
CA LYS A 165 2.57 1.15 4.71
C LYS A 165 1.50 1.72 5.65
N HIS A 166 1.48 3.02 5.89
CA HIS A 166 0.49 3.61 6.78
C HIS A 166 -0.89 3.67 6.13
N VAL A 167 -0.96 4.10 4.87
CA VAL A 167 -2.21 4.18 4.10
C VAL A 167 -2.87 2.82 3.90
N LEU A 168 -2.09 1.73 3.81
CA LEU A 168 -2.65 0.39 3.64
C LEU A 168 -3.23 -0.23 4.92
N LEU A 169 -2.95 0.30 6.11
CA LEU A 169 -3.40 -0.31 7.35
C LEU A 169 -4.27 0.68 8.11
N ASP A 170 -5.59 0.50 8.03
CA ASP A 170 -6.53 1.39 8.71
C ASP A 170 -6.81 0.95 10.13
N ARG A 171 -6.97 -0.35 10.36
CA ARG A 171 -7.38 -0.88 11.67
C ARG A 171 -6.75 -2.23 11.96
N ILE A 172 -6.37 -2.47 13.21
CA ILE A 172 -6.01 -3.77 13.77
C ILE A 172 -7.01 -4.03 14.89
N LEU A 173 -7.86 -5.02 14.71
CA LEU A 173 -8.80 -5.47 15.72
C LEU A 173 -8.29 -6.77 16.34
N VAL A 174 -7.93 -6.69 17.63
CA VAL A 174 -7.50 -7.83 18.43
C VAL A 174 -8.71 -8.34 19.23
N LEU A 175 -9.06 -9.61 19.03
CA LEU A 175 -10.18 -10.28 19.68
C LEU A 175 -9.68 -11.33 20.69
N GLY A 176 -10.23 -11.28 21.91
CA GLY A 176 -10.01 -12.29 22.95
C GLY A 176 -8.77 -12.04 23.83
N ASP A 177 -8.38 -13.06 24.60
CA ASP A 177 -7.34 -12.92 25.62
C ASP A 177 -5.92 -12.94 25.05
N ILE A 178 -5.21 -11.82 25.21
CA ILE A 178 -3.78 -11.70 24.86
C ILE A 178 -2.91 -12.50 25.84
N TRP A 179 -3.39 -12.68 27.08
CA TRP A 179 -2.62 -13.20 28.20
C TRP A 179 -2.70 -14.72 28.41
N ASP A 180 -3.55 -15.45 27.67
CA ASP A 180 -3.71 -16.89 27.92
C ASP A 180 -2.59 -17.72 27.26
N ARG A 181 -2.05 -18.70 28.00
CA ARG A 181 -1.20 -19.83 27.54
C ARG A 181 0.18 -19.57 26.90
N GLY A 182 0.54 -18.34 26.55
CA GLY A 182 1.80 -18.06 25.84
C GLY A 182 2.94 -17.46 26.66
N PRO A 183 4.18 -17.56 26.15
CA PRO A 183 5.37 -17.09 26.87
C PRO A 183 5.65 -15.59 26.76
N GLN A 184 5.04 -14.87 25.80
CA GLN A 184 5.43 -13.50 25.42
C GLN A 184 4.25 -12.51 25.24
N PRO A 185 3.24 -12.45 26.14
CA PRO A 185 2.16 -11.47 26.03
C PRO A 185 2.66 -10.01 26.13
N ASP A 186 3.73 -9.76 26.90
CA ASP A 186 4.36 -8.44 27.02
C ASP A 186 4.88 -7.93 25.67
N GLN A 187 5.41 -8.82 24.83
CA GLN A 187 5.91 -8.49 23.50
C GLN A 187 4.77 -8.05 22.58
N ILE A 188 3.62 -8.72 22.65
CA ILE A 188 2.43 -8.37 21.88
C ILE A 188 1.95 -6.97 22.28
N ILE A 189 1.77 -6.73 23.58
CA ILE A 189 1.34 -5.42 24.10
C ILE A 189 2.33 -4.32 23.70
N ARG A 190 3.65 -4.57 23.80
CA ARG A 190 4.68 -3.61 23.39
C ARG A 190 4.60 -3.28 21.90
N ILE A 191 4.31 -4.25 21.05
CA ILE A 191 4.17 -4.02 19.61
C ILE A 191 2.89 -3.22 19.32
N LEU A 192 1.75 -3.64 19.89
CA LEU A 192 0.46 -2.95 19.72
C LEU A 192 0.50 -1.51 20.24
N SER A 193 1.18 -1.27 21.36
CA SER A 193 1.33 0.04 21.98
C SER A 193 2.43 0.90 21.35
N SER A 194 3.19 0.36 20.38
CA SER A 194 4.25 1.14 19.73
C SER A 194 3.65 2.26 18.88
N ARG A 195 4.37 3.37 18.75
CA ARG A 195 3.95 4.53 17.94
C ARG A 195 3.54 4.15 16.51
N GLN A 196 4.10 3.07 15.96
CA GLN A 196 3.79 2.59 14.63
C GLN A 196 2.40 1.97 14.50
N TYR A 197 1.90 1.31 15.54
CA TYR A 197 0.66 0.51 15.47
C TYR A 197 -0.46 1.06 16.35
N ALA A 198 -0.14 1.70 17.47
CA ALA A 198 -1.12 2.20 18.45
C ALA A 198 -2.27 3.03 17.86
N PRO A 199 -2.06 3.90 16.85
CA PRO A 199 -3.16 4.68 16.25
C PRO A 199 -4.22 3.83 15.52
N PHE A 200 -3.88 2.58 15.16
CA PHE A 200 -4.72 1.70 14.36
C PHE A 200 -5.35 0.58 15.20
N VAL A 201 -4.97 0.43 16.47
CA VAL A 201 -5.31 -0.75 17.28
C VAL A 201 -6.57 -0.52 18.10
N ASP A 202 -7.52 -1.43 17.96
CA ASP A 202 -8.64 -1.62 18.87
C ASP A 202 -8.57 -3.02 19.49
N ILE A 203 -8.70 -3.08 20.81
CA ILE A 203 -8.67 -4.34 21.56
C ILE A 203 -10.07 -4.57 22.13
N VAL A 204 -10.68 -5.68 21.76
CA VAL A 204 -11.94 -6.15 22.35
C VAL A 204 -11.60 -7.35 23.22
N LEU A 205 -11.54 -7.10 24.53
CA LEU A 205 -11.31 -8.13 25.53
C LEU A 205 -12.58 -8.98 25.69
N GLY A 206 -12.38 -10.30 25.80
CA GLY A 206 -13.43 -11.27 26.09
C GLY A 206 -13.76 -11.36 27.56
#